data_AF-A0A1J5KBP7-F1
#
_entry.id   AF-A0A1J5KBP7-F1
#
_cell.length_a   1.000
_cell.length_b   1.000
_cell.length_c   1.000
_cell.angle_alpha   90.00
_cell.angle_beta   90.00
_cell.angle_gamma   90.00
#
_symmetry.space_group_name_H-M   'P 1'
#
loop_
_entity.id
_entity.type
_entity.pdbx_description
1 polymer ?
#
loop_
_entity_poly.entity_id
_entity_poly.type
_entity_poly.pdbx_seq_one_letter_code
_entity_poly.pdbx_strand_id
1 'polypeptide(L)'
;MKKAYNKLQELNSRISDCDTEMSAVQKLPFYNIFGQEAQRKKDLVKLQSLKDDLLIEKLNILEQITTEVNNEKTSVKVATSSRYNA
;
A
#
# COMPACT_ATOMS: atom_id res chain seq x y z
N MET A 1 10.18 12.83 3.54
CA MET A 1 9.67 12.34 2.23
C MET A 1 10.42 11.18 1.53
N LYS A 2 11.72 11.22 1.17
CA LYS A 2 12.36 10.14 0.35
C LYS A 2 12.17 8.71 0.90
N LYS A 3 12.28 8.53 2.22
CA LYS A 3 12.05 7.24 2.89
C LYS A 3 10.60 6.75 2.74
N ALA A 4 9.62 7.63 2.98
CA ALA A 4 8.19 7.34 2.83
C ALA A 4 7.83 6.97 1.39
N TYR A 5 8.42 7.67 0.40
CA TYR A 5 8.24 7.35 -1.01
C TYR A 5 8.80 5.97 -1.40
N ASN A 6 10.02 5.63 -0.94
CA ASN A 6 10.58 4.30 -1.18
C ASN A 6 9.70 3.20 -0.55
N LYS A 7 9.19 3.43 0.66
CA LYS A 7 8.28 2.50 1.32
C LYS A 7 6.97 2.34 0.55
N LEU A 8 6.44 3.42 -0.01
CA LEU A 8 5.25 3.38 -0.87
C LEU A 8 5.48 2.53 -2.12
N GLN A 9 6.66 2.61 -2.74
CA GLN A 9 7.01 1.76 -3.89
C GLN A 9 7.09 0.28 -3.51
N GLU A 10 7.72 -0.03 -2.38
CA GLU A 10 7.77 -1.40 -1.84
C GLU A 10 6.37 -1.96 -1.60
N LEU A 11 5.48 -1.19 -0.95
CA LEU A 11 4.10 -1.60 -0.70
C LEU A 11 3.33 -1.84 -2.01
N ASN A 12 3.51 -0.98 -3.01
CA ASN A 12 2.89 -1.16 -4.32
C ASN A 12 3.35 -2.46 -5.00
N SER A 13 4.64 -2.80 -4.92
CA SER A 13 5.15 -4.06 -5.44
C SER A 13 4.49 -5.25 -4.75
N ARG A 14 4.48 -5.25 -3.41
CA ARG A 14 3.90 -6.35 -2.62
C ARG A 14 2.41 -6.53 -2.86
N ILE A 15 1.65 -5.44 -3.02
CA ILE A 15 0.23 -5.49 -3.38
C ILE A 15 0.05 -6.15 -4.76
N SER A 16 0.89 -5.77 -5.74
CA SER A 16 0.88 -6.37 -7.07
C SER A 16 1.25 -7.86 -7.05
N ASP A 17 2.16 -8.26 -6.17
CA ASP A 17 2.53 -9.65 -5.98
C ASP A 17 1.34 -10.45 -5.43
N CYS A 18 0.60 -9.92 -4.45
CA CYS A 18 -0.63 -10.54 -3.96
C CYS A 18 -1.67 -10.71 -5.07
N ASP A 19 -1.88 -9.71 -5.93
CA ASP A 19 -2.81 -9.81 -7.05
C ASP A 19 -2.42 -10.90 -8.06
N THR A 20 -1.12 -10.99 -8.35
CA THR A 20 -0.55 -12.00 -9.24
C THR A 20 -0.73 -13.39 -8.65
N GLU A 21 -0.41 -13.57 -7.36
CA GLU A 21 -0.53 -14.84 -6.66
C GLU A 21 -1.98 -15.28 -6.54
N MET A 22 -2.91 -14.38 -6.22
CA MET A 22 -4.34 -14.69 -6.20
C MET A 22 -4.84 -15.16 -7.57
N SER A 23 -4.42 -14.49 -8.65
CA SER A 23 -4.77 -14.93 -10.02
C SER A 23 -4.21 -16.32 -10.33
N ALA A 24 -2.99 -16.63 -9.86
CA ALA A 24 -2.38 -17.94 -10.00
C ALA A 24 -3.15 -19.01 -9.20
N VAL A 25 -3.44 -18.77 -7.91
CA VAL A 25 -4.17 -19.69 -7.03
C VAL A 25 -5.56 -20.03 -7.58
N GLN A 26 -6.27 -19.07 -8.16
CA GLN A 26 -7.55 -19.30 -8.83
C GLN A 26 -7.45 -20.26 -10.02
N LYS A 27 -6.33 -20.21 -10.76
CA LYS A 27 -6.12 -20.99 -11.99
C LYS A 27 -5.36 -22.30 -11.77
N LEU A 28 -4.75 -22.49 -10.59
CA LEU A 28 -3.92 -23.65 -10.30
C LEU A 28 -4.75 -24.95 -10.33
N PRO A 29 -4.47 -25.88 -11.29
CA PRO A 29 -5.21 -27.14 -11.40
C PRO A 29 -5.05 -28.05 -10.18
N PHE A 30 -3.95 -27.89 -9.43
CA PHE A 30 -3.64 -28.64 -8.21
C PHE A 30 -4.85 -28.80 -7.28
N TYR A 31 -5.52 -27.70 -6.94
CA TYR A 31 -6.64 -27.75 -6.00
C TYR A 31 -7.82 -28.57 -6.52
N ASN A 32 -8.05 -28.57 -7.84
CA ASN A 32 -9.12 -29.38 -8.43
C ASN A 32 -8.71 -30.86 -8.50
N ILE A 33 -7.51 -31.14 -8.99
CA ILE A 33 -6.97 -32.49 -9.17
C ILE A 33 -6.91 -33.26 -7.85
N PHE A 34 -6.54 -32.58 -6.76
CA PHE A 34 -6.39 -33.18 -5.43
C PHE A 34 -7.60 -32.96 -4.52
N GLY A 35 -8.72 -32.42 -5.03
CA GLY A 35 -9.94 -32.19 -4.25
C GLY A 35 -9.79 -31.19 -3.10
N GLN A 36 -8.86 -30.22 -3.21
CA GLN A 36 -8.51 -29.24 -2.19
C GLN A 36 -9.17 -27.86 -2.42
N GLU A 37 -10.33 -27.78 -3.05
CA GLU A 37 -11.03 -26.50 -3.32
C GLU A 37 -11.35 -25.69 -2.05
N ALA A 38 -11.61 -26.37 -0.93
CA ALA A 38 -11.78 -25.70 0.36
C ALA A 38 -10.48 -25.02 0.83
N GLN A 39 -9.32 -25.62 0.53
CA GLN A 39 -8.02 -25.03 0.82
C GLN A 39 -7.74 -23.84 -0.11
N ARG A 40 -8.06 -23.95 -1.40
CA ARG A 40 -7.98 -22.82 -2.36
C ARG A 40 -8.70 -21.58 -1.82
N LYS A 41 -9.93 -21.74 -1.33
CA LYS A 41 -10.71 -20.64 -0.74
C LYS A 41 -10.01 -20.03 0.48
N LYS A 42 -9.45 -20.86 1.36
CA LYS A 42 -8.70 -20.38 2.54
C LYS A 42 -7.45 -19.60 2.13
N ASP A 43 -6.72 -20.07 1.13
CA ASP A 43 -5.50 -19.41 0.68
C ASP A 43 -5.81 -18.08 -0.02
N LEU A 44 -6.89 -18.01 -0.81
CA LEU A 44 -7.37 -16.75 -1.38
C LEU A 44 -7.80 -15.74 -0.29
N VAL A 45 -8.48 -16.20 0.76
CA VAL A 45 -8.85 -15.33 1.90
C VAL A 45 -7.61 -14.80 2.63
N LYS A 46 -6.59 -15.63 2.84
CA LYS A 46 -5.33 -15.20 3.44
C LYS A 46 -4.60 -14.17 2.60
N LEU A 47 -4.51 -14.39 1.28
CA LEU A 47 -3.90 -13.44 0.35
C LEU A 47 -4.67 -12.12 0.31
N GLN A 48 -6.00 -12.17 0.31
CA GLN A 48 -6.82 -10.97 0.38
C GLN A 48 -6.61 -10.21 1.70
N SER A 49 -6.59 -10.91 2.84
CA SER A 49 -6.32 -10.29 4.15
C SER A 49 -4.96 -9.59 4.18
N LEU A 50 -3.91 -10.26 3.66
CA LEU A 50 -2.59 -9.66 3.56
C LEU A 50 -2.60 -8.41 2.66
N LYS A 51 -3.30 -8.48 1.52
CA LYS A 51 -3.44 -7.33 0.62
C LYS A 51 -4.14 -6.15 1.32
N ASP A 52 -5.19 -6.42 2.09
CA ASP A 52 -5.93 -5.39 2.82
C ASP A 52 -5.03 -4.73 3.89
N ASP A 53 -4.24 -5.51 4.62
CA ASP A 53 -3.26 -4.99 5.59
C ASP A 53 -2.21 -4.08 4.91
N LEU A 54 -1.71 -4.48 3.74
CA LEU A 54 -0.76 -3.68 2.95
C LEU A 54 -1.39 -2.39 2.42
N LEU A 55 -2.68 -2.42 2.04
CA LEU A 55 -3.42 -1.25 1.61
C LEU A 55 -3.63 -0.26 2.76
N ILE A 56 -3.91 -0.75 3.97
CA ILE A 56 -4.01 0.08 5.18
C ILE A 56 -2.65 0.73 5.47
N GLU A 57 -1.54 -0.03 5.42
CA GLU A 57 -0.20 0.54 5.59
C GLU A 57 0.11 1.62 4.55
N LYS A 58 -0.29 1.37 3.29
CA LYS A 58 -0.15 2.33 2.19
C LYS A 58 -0.94 3.63 2.45
N LEU A 59 -2.18 3.53 2.95
CA LEU A 59 -2.98 4.70 3.31
C LEU A 59 -2.29 5.53 4.40
N ASN A 60 -1.79 4.88 5.45
CA ASN A 60 -1.08 5.55 6.53
C ASN A 60 0.16 6.32 6.04
N ILE A 61 0.96 5.71 5.13
CA ILE A 61 2.12 6.37 4.53
C ILE A 61 1.69 7.60 3.69
N LEU A 62 0.60 7.50 2.94
CA LEU A 62 0.09 8.61 2.13
C LEU A 62 -0.42 9.77 3.00
N GLU A 63 -1.06 9.49 4.12
CA GLU A 63 -1.47 10.49 5.10
C GLU A 63 -0.27 11.20 5.75
N GLN A 64 0.78 10.45 6.08
CA GLN A 64 2.04 11.01 6.57
C GLN A 64 2.67 11.96 5.55
N ILE A 65 2.79 11.55 4.29
CA ILE A 65 3.32 12.39 3.21
C ILE A 65 2.46 13.65 3.04
N THR A 66 1.14 13.51 3.08
CA THR A 66 0.20 14.65 2.97
C THR A 66 0.41 15.64 4.12
N THR A 67 0.60 15.14 5.33
CA THR A 67 0.89 15.97 6.51
C THR A 67 2.23 16.69 6.38
N GLU A 68 3.31 15.99 5.95
CA GLU A 68 4.61 16.61 5.69
C GLU A 68 4.50 17.75 4.66
N VAL A 69 3.81 17.50 3.54
CA VAL A 69 3.60 18.50 2.48
C VAL A 69 2.81 19.70 2.98
N ASN A 70 1.77 19.50 3.79
CA ASN A 70 0.98 20.60 4.35
C ASN A 70 1.77 21.45 5.34
N ASN A 71 2.65 20.82 6.14
CA ASN A 71 3.57 21.52 7.03
C ASN A 71 4.55 22.38 6.23
N GLU A 72 5.18 21.81 5.20
CA GLU A 72 6.09 22.54 4.30
C GLU A 72 5.40 23.75 3.64
N LYS A 73 4.18 23.57 3.13
CA LYS A 73 3.38 24.68 2.56
C LYS A 73 3.13 25.80 3.57
N THR A 74 2.84 25.44 4.82
CA THR A 74 2.59 26.42 5.88
C THR A 74 3.87 27.18 6.24
N SER A 75 5.00 26.48 6.36
CA SER A 75 6.30 27.11 6.60
C SER A 75 6.70 28.08 5.49
N VAL A 76 6.43 27.74 4.22
CA VAL A 76 6.68 28.63 3.08
C VAL A 76 5.81 29.90 3.17
N LYS A 77 4.52 29.77 3.48
CA LYS A 77 3.60 30.92 3.63
C LYS A 77 4.05 31.86 4.76
N VAL A 78 4.47 31.31 5.89
CA VAL A 78 4.97 32.10 7.04
C VAL A 78 6.27 32.84 6.67
N ALA A 79 7.20 32.17 5.99
CA ALA A 79 8.45 32.77 5.55
C ALA A 79 8.24 33.93 4.54
N THR A 80 7.24 33.82 3.66
CA THR A 80 6.89 34.92 2.74
C THR A 80 6.26 36.10 3.46
N SER A 81 5.35 35.88 4.42
CA SER A 81 4.70 36.98 5.17
C SER A 81 5.68 37.75 6.07
N SER A 82 6.71 37.08 6.61
CA SER A 82 7.73 37.73 7.44
C SER A 82 8.68 38.63 6.65
N ARG A 83 8.85 38.43 5.33
CA ARG A 83 9.75 39.24 4.49
C ARG A 83 9.14 40.56 4.02
N TYR A 84 7.82 40.70 4.10
CA TYR A 84 7.13 41.94 3.70
C TYR A 84 6.73 42.83 4.90
N ASN A 85 6.96 42.36 6.13
CA ASN A 85 6.64 43.07 7.38
C ASN A 85 7.90 43.51 8.16
N ALA A 86 9.08 43.48 7.53
CA ALA A 86 10.36 43.88 8.11
C ALA A 86 10.93 45.10 7.38
#